data_AF-A0A7V5AN33-F1
#
_entry.id   AF-A0A7V5AN33-F1
#
_cell.length_a   1.000
_cell.length_b   1.000
_cell.length_c   1.000
_cell.angle_alpha   90.00
_cell.angle_beta   90.00
_cell.angle_gamma   90.00
#
_symmetry.space_group_name_H-M   'P 1'
#
loop_
_entity.id
_entity.type
_entity.pdbx_description
1 polymer ?
#
loop_
_entity_poly.entity_id
_entity_poly.type
_entity_poly.pdbx_seq_one_letter_code
_entity_poly.pdbx_strand_id
1 'polypeptide(L)'
;MDLTTFILFQLIFEGLLFVVVFLLLWRLLRYEKMVKRLLTGDELDQFRKLLLASQAETVRFLEAMEDGIRRGKELLGALKGEMARRERTHGEAEVMDYLRAGLKTEEIAARVGMTLGEVNLIAALARARGKLHLP
;
A
#
# COMPACT_ATOMS: atom_id res chain seq x y z
N MET A 1 70.51 2.40 7.67
CA MET A 1 70.02 3.63 7.01
C MET A 1 69.97 4.71 8.06
N ASP A 2 70.57 5.87 7.79
CA ASP A 2 70.63 6.96 8.74
C ASP A 2 69.31 7.72 8.81
N LEU A 3 69.00 8.28 9.98
CA LEU A 3 67.79 9.09 10.23
C LEU A 3 67.64 10.21 9.20
N THR A 4 68.75 10.81 8.79
CA THR A 4 68.80 11.86 7.76
C THR A 4 68.27 11.37 6.42
N THR A 5 68.63 10.16 6.00
CA THR A 5 68.15 9.57 4.73
C THR A 5 66.65 9.32 4.77
N PHE A 6 66.12 8.89 5.91
CA PHE A 6 64.69 8.68 6.11
C PHE A 6 63.90 9.99 6.00
N ILE A 7 64.35 11.06 6.67
CA ILE A 7 63.71 12.39 6.63
C ILE A 7 63.72 12.96 5.21
N LEU A 8 64.84 12.81 4.50
CA LEU A 8 64.99 13.34 3.14
C LEU A 8 64.06 12.62 2.16
N PHE A 9 63.89 11.31 2.31
CA PHE A 9 62.93 10.53 1.52
C PHE A 9 61.48 10.94 1.80
N GLN A 10 61.11 11.13 3.07
CA GLN A 10 59.77 11.56 3.46
C GLN A 10 59.42 12.93 2.85
N LEU A 11 60.34 13.89 2.89
CA LEU A 11 60.13 15.22 2.31
C LEU A 11 59.89 15.16 0.79
N ILE A 12 60.65 14.34 0.07
CA ILE A 12 60.48 14.14 -1.37
C ILE A 12 59.09 13.53 -1.65
N PHE A 13 58.69 12.53 -0.87
CA PHE A 13 57.41 11.85 -1.06
C PHE A 13 56.23 12.78 -0.78
N GLU A 14 56.29 13.58 0.28
CA GLU A 14 55.26 14.60 0.58
C GLU A 14 55.18 15.66 -0.53
N GLY A 15 56.33 16.11 -1.04
CA GLY A 15 56.37 17.02 -2.19
C GLY A 15 55.73 16.44 -3.45
N LEU A 16 56.04 15.16 -3.75
CA LEU A 16 55.43 14.45 -4.89
C LEU A 16 53.91 14.34 -4.72
N LEU A 17 53.45 13.97 -3.52
CA LEU A 17 52.03 13.84 -3.20
C LEU A 17 51.31 15.18 -3.34
N PHE A 18 51.93 16.27 -2.89
CA PHE A 18 51.40 17.61 -3.05
C PHE A 18 51.21 17.99 -4.53
N VAL A 19 52.19 17.68 -5.40
CA VAL A 19 52.09 17.93 -6.84
C VAL A 19 50.95 17.11 -7.47
N VAL A 20 50.79 15.84 -7.09
CA VAL A 20 49.71 14.99 -7.60
C VAL A 20 48.34 15.54 -7.19
N VAL A 21 48.17 15.88 -5.92
CA VAL A 21 46.92 16.49 -5.42
C VAL A 21 46.63 17.79 -6.13
N PHE A 22 47.64 18.65 -6.33
CA PHE A 22 47.51 19.90 -7.05
C PHE A 22 47.07 19.68 -8.50
N LEU A 23 47.65 18.71 -9.21
CA LEU A 23 47.26 18.34 -10.57
C LEU A 23 45.82 17.81 -10.64
N LEU A 24 45.39 17.01 -9.66
CA LEU A 24 44.02 16.51 -9.59
C LEU A 24 43.02 17.65 -9.36
N LEU A 25 43.32 18.56 -8.43
CA LEU A 25 42.49 19.74 -8.17
C LEU A 25 42.42 20.66 -9.40
N TRP A 26 43.55 20.91 -10.04
CA TRP A 26 43.61 21.67 -11.29
C TRP A 26 42.75 21.02 -12.37
N ARG A 27 42.83 19.69 -12.51
CA ARG A 27 42.03 18.93 -13.47
C ARG A 27 40.53 19.04 -13.16
N LEU A 28 40.14 18.95 -11.89
CA LEU A 28 38.75 19.09 -11.44
C LEU A 28 38.20 20.49 -11.76
N LEU A 29 38.96 21.53 -11.44
CA LEU A 29 38.64 22.93 -11.74
C LEU A 29 38.49 23.18 -13.25
N ARG A 30 39.31 22.53 -14.09
CA ARG A 30 39.14 22.57 -15.54
C ARG A 30 37.90 21.82 -16.02
N TYR A 31 37.56 20.70 -15.38
CA TYR A 31 36.37 19.92 -15.71
C TYR A 31 35.08 20.71 -15.44
N GLU A 32 35.02 21.48 -14.36
CA GLU A 32 33.83 22.29 -14.03
C GLU A 32 33.51 23.31 -15.14
N LYS A 33 34.54 23.92 -15.76
CA LYS A 33 34.36 24.84 -16.91
C LYS A 33 33.87 24.13 -18.18
N MET A 34 34.23 22.85 -18.36
CA MET A 34 33.75 22.04 -19.48
C MET A 34 32.31 21.57 -19.24
N VAL A 35 31.98 21.12 -18.04
CA VAL A 35 30.61 20.70 -17.65
C VAL A 35 29.63 21.86 -17.76
N LYS A 36 30.01 23.08 -17.33
CA LYS A 36 29.21 24.29 -17.52
C LYS A 36 29.01 24.70 -18.99
N ARG A 37 29.86 24.22 -19.91
CA ARG A 37 29.69 24.43 -21.36
C ARG A 37 28.90 23.31 -22.04
N LEU A 38 28.93 22.09 -21.48
CA LEU A 38 28.19 20.94 -21.99
C LEU A 38 26.71 20.96 -21.58
N LEU A 39 26.38 21.47 -20.38
CA LEU A 39 25.01 21.87 -20.03
C LEU A 39 24.65 23.17 -20.76
N THR A 40 24.58 23.07 -22.08
CA THR A 40 24.08 24.12 -22.95
C THR A 40 22.65 24.42 -22.51
N GLY A 41 22.26 25.70 -22.41
CA GLY A 41 20.94 26.09 -21.87
C GLY A 41 19.75 25.36 -22.50
N ASP A 42 19.90 24.91 -23.74
CA ASP A 42 18.89 24.13 -24.48
C ASP A 42 18.69 22.69 -23.93
N GLU A 43 19.76 21.98 -23.56
CA GLU A 43 19.66 20.65 -22.93
C GLU A 43 19.03 20.73 -21.54
N LEU A 44 19.33 21.82 -20.82
CA LEU A 44 18.77 22.10 -19.48
C LEU A 44 17.27 22.41 -19.58
N ASP A 45 16.85 23.11 -20.62
CA ASP A 45 15.43 23.36 -20.92
C ASP A 45 14.71 22.09 -21.38
N GLN A 46 15.34 21.23 -22.17
CA GLN A 46 14.78 19.91 -22.52
C GLN A 46 14.62 19.02 -21.29
N PHE A 47 15.63 18.95 -20.43
CA PHE A 47 15.56 18.21 -19.19
C PHE A 47 14.45 18.75 -18.26
N ARG A 48 14.32 20.08 -18.17
CA ARG A 48 13.25 20.72 -17.40
C ARG A 48 11.86 20.40 -17.97
N LYS A 49 11.69 20.41 -19.30
CA LYS A 49 10.43 19.99 -19.95
C LYS A 49 10.11 18.52 -19.68
N LEU A 50 11.10 17.63 -19.74
CA LEU A 50 10.94 16.22 -19.42
C LEU A 50 10.56 16.01 -17.95
N LEU A 51 11.17 16.75 -17.04
CA LEU A 51 10.80 16.71 -15.62
C LEU A 51 9.37 17.17 -15.39
N LEU A 52 8.95 18.27 -16.02
CA LEU A 52 7.57 18.76 -15.90
C LEU A 52 6.56 17.78 -16.50
N ALA A 53 6.88 17.17 -17.65
CA ALA A 53 6.04 16.15 -18.26
C ALA A 53 5.94 14.89 -17.38
N SER A 54 7.07 14.44 -16.83
CA SER A 54 7.12 13.29 -15.90
C SER A 54 6.34 13.56 -14.61
N GLN A 55 6.42 14.78 -14.06
CA GLN A 55 5.62 15.18 -12.91
C GLN A 55 4.12 15.17 -13.22
N ALA A 56 3.72 15.72 -14.36
CA ALA A 56 2.31 15.70 -14.79
C ALA A 56 1.78 14.27 -14.95
N GLU A 57 2.59 13.36 -15.51
CA GLU A 57 2.22 11.96 -15.65
C GLU A 57 2.16 11.23 -14.31
N THR A 58 3.06 11.58 -13.39
CA THR A 58 3.05 11.05 -12.01
C THR A 58 1.78 11.46 -11.27
N VAL A 59 1.32 12.70 -11.43
CA VAL A 59 0.07 13.19 -10.84
C VAL A 59 -1.13 12.40 -11.39
N ARG A 60 -1.21 12.22 -12.71
CA ARG A 60 -2.29 11.41 -13.33
C ARG A 60 -2.28 9.97 -12.86
N PHE A 61 -1.10 9.38 -12.71
CA PHE A 61 -0.96 8.03 -12.17
C PHE A 61 -1.45 7.94 -10.71
N LEU A 62 -1.11 8.91 -9.88
CA LEU A 62 -1.59 8.99 -8.50
C LEU A 62 -3.12 9.12 -8.43
N GLU A 63 -3.72 9.98 -9.26
CA GLU A 63 -5.18 10.13 -9.37
C GLU A 63 -5.86 8.82 -9.77
N ALA A 64 -5.33 8.13 -10.80
CA ALA A 64 -5.88 6.84 -11.23
C ALA A 64 -5.75 5.74 -10.16
N MET A 65 -4.66 5.73 -9.39
CA MET A 65 -4.50 4.82 -8.26
C MET A 65 -5.48 5.13 -7.13
N GLU A 66 -5.70 6.40 -6.81
CA GLU A 66 -6.65 6.81 -5.78
C GLU A 66 -8.07 6.38 -6.14
N ASP A 67 -8.48 6.58 -7.39
CA ASP A 67 -9.74 6.08 -7.93
C ASP A 67 -9.86 4.56 -7.85
N GLY A 68 -8.78 3.84 -8.17
CA GLY A 68 -8.71 2.38 -8.05
C GLY A 68 -8.91 1.91 -6.60
N ILE A 69 -8.25 2.56 -5.64
CA ILE A 69 -8.38 2.28 -4.20
C ILE A 69 -9.81 2.55 -3.73
N ARG A 70 -10.41 3.67 -4.19
CA ARG A 70 -11.79 4.02 -3.84
C ARG A 70 -12.78 2.97 -4.33
N ARG A 71 -12.69 2.57 -5.59
CA ARG A 71 -13.53 1.49 -6.16
C ARG A 71 -13.30 0.16 -5.45
N GLY A 72 -12.05 -0.16 -5.11
CA GLY A 72 -11.72 -1.35 -4.34
C GLY A 72 -12.39 -1.37 -2.96
N LYS A 73 -12.39 -0.23 -2.25
CA LYS A 73 -13.10 -0.08 -0.97
C LYS A 73 -14.62 -0.23 -1.13
N GLU A 74 -15.20 0.34 -2.18
CA GLU A 74 -16.63 0.22 -2.47
C GLU A 74 -17.03 -1.24 -2.74
N LEU A 75 -16.25 -1.96 -3.56
CA LEU A 75 -16.46 -3.39 -3.82
C LEU A 75 -16.33 -4.23 -2.56
N LEU A 76 -15.32 -3.98 -1.73
CA LEU A 76 -15.17 -4.67 -0.44
C LEU A 76 -16.33 -4.38 0.50
N GLY A 77 -16.85 -3.15 0.51
CA GLY A 77 -18.05 -2.77 1.25
C GLY A 77 -19.29 -3.52 0.77
N ALA A 78 -19.49 -3.58 -0.55
CA ALA A 78 -20.59 -4.33 -1.16
C ALA A 78 -20.51 -5.83 -0.84
N LEU A 79 -19.33 -6.44 -0.99
CA LEU A 79 -19.10 -7.85 -0.67
C LEU A 79 -19.32 -8.16 0.81
N LYS A 80 -18.88 -7.29 1.73
CA LYS A 80 -19.19 -7.44 3.16
C LYS A 80 -20.69 -7.36 3.42
N GLY A 81 -21.38 -6.45 2.76
CA GLY A 81 -22.84 -6.32 2.83
C GLY A 81 -23.56 -7.58 2.32
N GLU A 82 -23.10 -8.14 1.20
CA GLU A 82 -23.66 -9.37 0.64
C GLU A 82 -23.38 -10.60 1.52
N MET A 83 -22.16 -10.73 2.05
CA MET A 83 -21.82 -11.82 2.98
C MET A 83 -22.69 -11.75 4.24
N ALA A 84 -22.85 -10.57 4.84
CA ALA A 84 -23.72 -10.39 5.99
C ALA A 84 -25.21 -10.71 5.67
N ARG A 85 -25.67 -10.43 4.45
CA ARG A 85 -27.01 -10.84 4.00
C ARG A 85 -27.11 -12.35 3.83
N ARG A 86 -26.13 -12.99 3.19
CA ARG A 86 -26.11 -14.45 2.99
C ARG A 86 -26.08 -15.20 4.32
N GLU A 87 -25.27 -14.75 5.26
CA GLU A 87 -25.18 -15.34 6.60
C GLU A 87 -26.52 -15.26 7.34
N ARG A 88 -27.20 -14.11 7.30
CA ARG A 88 -28.57 -13.98 7.85
C ARG A 88 -29.58 -14.89 7.16
N THR A 89 -29.50 -15.03 5.84
CA THR A 89 -30.46 -15.85 5.09
C THR A 89 -30.26 -17.33 5.35
N HIS A 90 -29.00 -17.79 5.48
CA HIS A 90 -28.68 -19.16 5.86
C HIS A 90 -29.11 -19.47 7.30
N GLY A 91 -28.81 -18.58 8.25
CA GLY A 91 -29.25 -18.73 9.63
C GLY A 91 -30.77 -18.75 9.78
N GLU A 92 -31.50 -17.90 9.05
CA GLU A 92 -32.97 -17.92 9.02
C GLU A 92 -33.49 -19.25 8.48
N ALA A 93 -32.92 -19.78 7.39
CA ALA A 93 -33.34 -21.06 6.81
C ALA A 93 -33.13 -22.23 7.77
N GLU A 94 -31.96 -22.33 8.41
CA GLU A 94 -31.67 -23.38 9.38
C GLU A 94 -32.60 -23.30 10.61
N VAL A 95 -32.83 -22.10 11.14
CA VAL A 95 -33.79 -21.89 12.24
C VAL A 95 -35.19 -22.36 11.83
N MET A 96 -35.61 -22.05 10.60
CA MET A 96 -36.92 -22.46 10.09
C MET A 96 -37.05 -23.98 9.92
N ASP A 97 -35.99 -24.66 9.48
CA ASP A 97 -35.99 -26.12 9.34
C ASP A 97 -36.08 -26.81 10.71
N TYR A 98 -35.36 -26.31 11.72
CA TYR A 98 -35.46 -26.84 13.08
C TYR A 98 -36.80 -26.55 13.75
N LEU A 99 -37.38 -25.36 13.52
CA LEU A 99 -38.72 -25.02 14.01
C LEU A 99 -39.79 -25.95 13.41
N ARG A 100 -39.67 -26.29 12.11
CA ARG A 100 -40.57 -27.26 11.46
C ARG A 100 -40.38 -28.68 11.98
N ALA A 101 -39.17 -29.04 12.38
CA ALA A 101 -38.87 -30.30 13.05
C ALA A 101 -39.33 -30.35 14.52
N GLY A 102 -39.91 -29.26 15.06
CA GLY A 102 -40.48 -29.21 16.40
C GLY A 102 -39.45 -29.04 17.52
N LEU A 103 -38.22 -28.61 17.20
CA LEU A 103 -37.21 -28.35 18.23
C LEU A 103 -37.58 -27.12 19.07
N LYS A 104 -37.16 -27.14 20.33
CA LYS A 104 -37.35 -26.00 21.24
C LYS A 104 -36.41 -24.85 20.88
N THR A 105 -36.87 -23.62 21.08
CA THR A 105 -36.13 -22.40 20.74
C THR A 105 -34.77 -22.31 21.42
N GLU A 106 -34.63 -22.85 22.64
CA GLU A 106 -33.37 -22.90 23.38
C GLU A 106 -32.36 -23.86 22.74
N GLU A 107 -32.82 -25.00 22.24
CA GLU A 107 -31.99 -26.01 21.57
C GLU A 107 -31.55 -25.51 20.19
N ILE A 108 -32.42 -24.80 19.48
CA ILE A 108 -32.12 -24.18 18.19
C ILE A 108 -31.06 -23.08 18.38
N ALA A 109 -31.22 -22.22 19.38
CA ALA A 109 -30.25 -21.18 19.72
C ALA A 109 -28.85 -21.76 19.98
N ALA A 110 -28.79 -22.83 20.78
CA ALA A 110 -27.52 -23.53 21.07
C ALA A 110 -26.90 -24.21 19.83
N ARG A 111 -27.70 -24.74 18.90
CA ARG A 111 -27.21 -25.44 17.70
C ARG A 111 -26.76 -24.51 16.57
N VAL A 112 -27.51 -23.44 16.32
CA VAL A 112 -27.23 -22.47 15.24
C VAL A 112 -26.23 -21.39 15.71
N GLY A 113 -25.92 -21.33 17.00
CA GLY A 113 -25.03 -20.33 17.57
C GLY A 113 -25.65 -18.93 17.63
N MET A 114 -26.99 -18.86 17.67
CA MET A 114 -27.75 -17.62 17.78
C MET A 114 -28.19 -17.38 19.23
N THR A 115 -28.50 -16.13 19.56
CA THR A 115 -29.14 -15.83 20.84
C THR A 115 -30.60 -16.28 20.84
N LEU A 116 -31.14 -16.59 22.02
CA LEU A 116 -32.56 -16.96 22.17
C LEU A 116 -33.50 -15.86 21.64
N GLY A 117 -33.12 -14.60 21.80
CA GLY A 117 -33.88 -13.45 21.29
C GLY A 117 -33.95 -13.43 19.76
N GLU A 118 -32.86 -13.74 19.07
CA GLU A 118 -32.81 -13.79 17.59
C GLU A 118 -33.67 -14.93 17.04
N VAL A 119 -33.59 -16.12 17.65
CA VAL A 119 -34.43 -17.27 17.26
C VAL A 119 -35.91 -16.96 17.47
N ASN A 120 -36.27 -16.36 18.60
CA ASN A 120 -37.65 -15.94 18.89
C ASN A 120 -38.16 -14.89 17.90
N LEU A 121 -37.31 -13.93 17.51
CA LEU A 121 -37.65 -12.91 16.52
C LEU A 121 -37.89 -13.52 15.14
N ILE A 122 -37.03 -14.44 14.70
CA ILE A 122 -37.21 -15.17 13.43
C ILE A 122 -38.52 -15.97 13.45
N ALA A 123 -38.80 -16.68 14.53
CA ALA A 123 -40.04 -17.45 14.70
C ALA A 123 -41.28 -16.54 14.65
N ALA A 124 -41.26 -15.40 15.34
CA ALA A 124 -42.36 -14.43 15.35
C ALA A 124 -42.60 -13.82 13.96
N LEU A 125 -41.54 -13.46 13.24
CA LEU A 125 -41.63 -12.94 11.86
C LEU A 125 -42.14 -14.01 10.88
N ALA A 126 -41.73 -15.26 11.05
CA ALA A 126 -42.21 -16.37 10.23
C ALA A 126 -43.70 -16.63 10.41
N ARG A 127 -44.21 -16.53 11.65
CA ARG A 127 -45.65 -16.60 11.96
C ARG A 127 -46.41 -15.42 11.35
N ALA A 128 -45.91 -14.20 11.52
CA ALA A 128 -46.53 -13.00 10.96
C ALA A 128 -46.62 -13.04 9.42
N ARG A 129 -45.67 -13.71 8.76
CA ARG A 129 -45.64 -13.94 7.30
C ARG A 129 -46.43 -15.18 6.85
N GLY A 130 -47.07 -15.91 7.76
CA GLY A 130 -47.82 -17.14 7.46
C GLY A 130 -46.95 -18.33 7.02
N LYS A 131 -45.61 -18.25 7.18
CA LYS A 131 -44.67 -19.30 6.72
C LYS A 131 -44.52 -20.46 7.69
N LEU A 132 -45.06 -20.33 8.90
CA LEU A 132 -44.99 -21.32 9.97
C LEU A 132 -46.38 -21.48 10.59
N HIS A 133 -46.98 -22.66 10.45
CA HIS A 133 -48.19 -23.04 11.17
C HIS A 133 -47.76 -24.06 12.22
N LEU A 134 -47.43 -23.57 13.41
CA LEU A 134 -47.22 -24.44 14.56
C LEU A 134 -48.60 -24.82 15.12
N PRO A 135 -48.83 -26.09 15.45
CA PRO A 135 -50.03 -26.52 16.18
C PRO A 135 -50.09 -25.90 17.58
#